data_AF-A0A258CQZ8-F1
#
_entry.id   AF-A0A258CQZ8-F1
#
_cell.length_a   1.000
_cell.length_b   1.000
_cell.length_c   1.000
_cell.angle_alpha   90.00
_cell.angle_beta   90.00
_cell.angle_gamma   90.00
#
_symmetry.space_group_name_H-M   'P 1'
#
loop_
_entity.id
_entity.type
_entity.pdbx_description
1 polymer ?
#
loop_
_entity_poly.entity_id
_entity_poly.type
_entity_poly.pdbx_seq_one_letter_code
_entity_poly.pdbx_strand_id
1 'polypeptide(L)'
;MAKAVTASLLADRLHAAAVLTEARLVAALADAALPGEGMRPARLMAAMRHGSLDGGKRLRPFLVLESAALFGVAPDAAVTAAAAVECVHCYSLVHDDLPAM
;
A
#
# COMPACT_ATOMS: atom_id res chain seq x y z
N MET A 1 25.47 -2.24 -20.72
CA MET A 1 24.09 -2.64 -21.10
C MET A 1 23.36 -3.42 -20.01
N ALA A 2 23.89 -4.55 -19.48
CA ALA A 2 23.19 -5.38 -18.50
C ALA A 2 22.68 -4.64 -17.24
N LYS A 3 23.49 -3.75 -16.64
CA LYS A 3 23.14 -2.99 -15.42
C LYS A 3 21.97 -2.00 -15.60
N ALA A 4 21.83 -1.46 -16.81
CA ALA A 4 20.72 -0.54 -17.13
C ALA A 4 19.40 -1.30 -17.29
N VAL A 5 19.45 -2.53 -17.84
CA VAL A 5 18.28 -3.42 -18.00
C VAL A 5 17.79 -3.95 -16.64
N THR A 6 18.68 -4.23 -15.69
CA THR A 6 18.28 -4.67 -14.34
C THR A 6 17.66 -3.54 -13.53
N ALA A 7 18.18 -2.32 -13.67
CA ALA A 7 17.63 -1.15 -12.99
C ALA A 7 16.24 -0.77 -13.53
N SER A 8 16.01 -0.89 -14.85
CA SER A 8 14.66 -0.69 -15.41
C SER A 8 13.70 -1.76 -14.92
N LEU A 9 14.11 -3.03 -14.89
CA LEU A 9 13.24 -4.12 -14.41
C LEU A 9 12.79 -3.92 -12.96
N LEU A 10 13.68 -3.51 -12.06
CA LEU A 10 13.30 -3.23 -10.67
C LEU A 10 12.32 -2.06 -10.59
N ALA A 11 12.58 -0.98 -11.32
CA ALA A 11 11.72 0.20 -11.34
C ALA A 11 10.32 -0.15 -11.85
N ASP A 12 10.23 -0.95 -12.91
CA ASP A 12 8.96 -1.39 -13.50
C ASP A 12 8.16 -2.25 -12.52
N ARG A 13 8.82 -3.20 -11.84
CA ARG A 13 8.16 -4.07 -10.85
C ARG A 13 7.75 -3.32 -9.60
N LEU A 14 8.57 -2.38 -9.14
CA LEU A 14 8.23 -1.50 -8.03
C LEU A 14 7.01 -0.63 -8.37
N HIS A 15 6.96 -0.08 -9.58
CA HIS A 15 5.82 0.69 -10.06
C HIS A 15 4.55 -0.16 -10.16
N ALA A 16 4.63 -1.37 -10.73
CA ALA A 16 3.50 -2.29 -10.80
C ALA A 16 2.95 -2.65 -9.41
N ALA A 17 3.84 -2.92 -8.45
CA ALA A 17 3.46 -3.16 -7.06
C ALA A 17 2.77 -1.94 -6.43
N ALA A 18 3.27 -0.73 -6.70
CA ALA A 18 2.67 0.50 -6.22
C ALA A 18 1.24 0.68 -6.75
N VAL A 19 1.04 0.52 -8.06
CA VAL A 19 -0.28 0.63 -8.71
C VAL A 19 -1.29 -0.35 -8.11
N LEU A 20 -0.91 -1.63 -7.97
CA LEU A 20 -1.80 -2.65 -7.40
C LEU A 20 -2.17 -2.33 -5.95
N THR A 21 -1.20 -1.89 -5.17
CA THR A 21 -1.40 -1.57 -3.74
C THR A 21 -2.29 -0.34 -3.59
N GLU A 22 -2.05 0.71 -4.37
CA GLU A 22 -2.84 1.94 -4.32
C GLU A 22 -4.30 1.69 -4.73
N ALA A 23 -4.53 0.91 -5.78
CA ALA A 23 -5.87 0.49 -6.15
C ALA A 23 -6.58 -0.25 -4.99
N ARG A 24 -5.86 -1.14 -4.30
CA ARG A 24 -6.39 -1.89 -3.15
C ARG A 24 -6.67 -1.00 -1.94
N LEU A 25 -5.82 -0.01 -1.66
CA LEU A 25 -5.99 0.98 -0.59
C LEU A 25 -7.18 1.91 -0.88
N VAL A 26 -7.31 2.41 -2.11
CA VAL A 26 -8.45 3.22 -2.55
C VAL A 26 -9.76 2.46 -2.34
N ALA A 27 -9.80 1.17 -2.73
CA ALA A 27 -10.97 0.33 -2.49
C ALA A 27 -11.26 0.14 -0.99
N ALA A 28 -10.22 -0.04 -0.15
CA ALA A 28 -10.39 -0.19 1.30
C ALA A 28 -10.89 1.08 1.99
N LEU A 29 -10.44 2.25 1.50
CA LEU A 29 -10.68 3.58 2.08
C LEU A 29 -11.80 4.35 1.37
N ALA A 30 -12.62 3.67 0.56
CA ALA A 30 -13.81 4.25 -0.07
C ALA A 30 -14.81 4.75 0.97
N ASP A 31 -15.74 5.63 0.61
CA ASP A 31 -16.70 6.17 1.59
C ASP A 31 -17.75 5.13 2.02
N ALA A 32 -18.00 4.10 1.21
CA ALA A 32 -18.89 3.00 1.56
C ALA A 32 -18.34 2.18 2.74
N ALA A 33 -19.20 1.88 3.71
CA ALA A 33 -18.87 1.02 4.83
C ALA A 33 -18.60 -0.42 4.38
N LEU A 34 -17.61 -1.06 4.97
CA LEU A 34 -17.34 -2.49 4.78
C LEU A 34 -18.24 -3.34 5.69
N PRO A 35 -18.43 -4.63 5.37
CA PRO A 35 -19.17 -5.54 6.24
C PRO A 35 -18.63 -5.54 7.67
N GLY A 36 -19.51 -5.29 8.64
CA GLY A 36 -19.17 -5.26 10.06
C GLY A 36 -18.74 -3.89 10.59
N GLU A 37 -18.64 -2.86 9.75
CA GLU A 37 -18.37 -1.49 10.21
C GLU A 37 -19.65 -0.76 10.63
N GLY A 38 -19.59 -0.04 11.76
CA GLY A 38 -20.71 0.78 12.24
C GLY A 38 -20.81 2.14 11.53
N MET A 39 -19.68 2.85 11.37
CA MET A 39 -19.64 4.16 10.73
C MET A 39 -18.28 4.50 10.13
N ARG A 40 -18.28 5.35 9.09
CA ARG A 40 -17.09 5.96 8.47
C ARG A 40 -17.17 7.49 8.52
N PRO A 41 -16.71 8.14 9.61
CA PRO A 41 -16.79 9.60 9.72
C PRO A 41 -15.96 10.27 8.62
N ALA A 42 -16.58 11.19 7.85
CA ALA A 42 -15.95 11.80 6.67
C ALA A 42 -14.58 12.43 6.98
N ARG A 43 -14.46 13.13 8.12
CA ARG A 43 -13.20 13.75 8.56
C ARG A 43 -12.10 12.71 8.84
N LEU A 44 -12.44 11.58 9.46
CA LEU A 44 -11.50 10.51 9.74
C LEU A 44 -11.05 9.84 8.44
N MET A 45 -11.99 9.51 7.55
CA MET A 45 -11.69 8.90 6.25
C MET A 45 -10.79 9.80 5.40
N ALA A 46 -11.04 11.12 5.40
CA ALA A 46 -10.17 12.08 4.74
C ALA A 46 -8.75 12.07 5.32
N ALA A 47 -8.59 12.04 6.64
CA ALA A 47 -7.28 11.96 7.29
C ALA A 47 -6.53 10.65 6.97
N MET A 48 -7.24 9.51 6.98
CA MET A 48 -6.65 8.21 6.61
C MET A 48 -6.18 8.19 5.16
N ARG A 49 -6.98 8.75 4.24
CA ARG A 49 -6.61 8.88 2.82
C ARG A 49 -5.40 9.80 2.65
N HIS A 50 -5.35 10.93 3.35
CA HIS A 50 -4.19 11.82 3.31
C HIS A 50 -2.91 11.12 3.75
N GLY A 51 -2.92 10.42 4.89
CA GLY A 51 -1.74 9.71 5.38
C GLY A 51 -1.32 8.48 4.56
N SER A 52 -2.22 7.92 3.74
CA SER A 52 -1.98 6.64 3.04
C SER A 52 -1.84 6.77 1.52
N LEU A 53 -2.43 7.80 0.90
CA LEU A 53 -2.55 7.94 -0.55
C LEU A 53 -1.74 9.10 -1.14
N ASP A 54 -1.03 9.92 -0.33
CA ASP A 54 -0.13 10.99 -0.83
C ASP A 54 1.18 10.48 -1.46
N GLY A 55 1.14 9.28 -2.04
CA GLY A 55 2.24 8.64 -2.73
C GLY A 55 3.18 7.85 -1.80
N GLY A 56 4.42 7.67 -2.26
CA GLY A 56 5.43 6.83 -1.61
C GLY A 56 5.96 5.75 -2.55
N LYS A 57 7.12 5.19 -2.21
CA LYS A 57 7.77 4.17 -3.06
C LYS A 57 7.08 2.81 -3.01
N ARG A 58 6.17 2.59 -2.05
CA ARG A 58 5.48 1.31 -1.81
C ARG A 58 6.44 0.12 -1.71
N LEU A 59 7.61 0.35 -1.09
CA LEU A 59 8.67 -0.65 -0.99
C LEU A 59 8.22 -1.87 -0.17
N ARG A 60 7.48 -1.65 0.93
CA ARG A 60 6.97 -2.73 1.77
C ARG A 60 5.96 -3.61 1.02
N PRO A 61 4.93 -3.04 0.35
CA PRO A 61 4.07 -3.79 -0.56
C PRO A 61 4.81 -4.57 -1.64
N PHE A 62 5.80 -3.95 -2.27
CA PHE A 62 6.64 -4.62 -3.25
C PHE A 62 7.31 -5.86 -2.66
N LEU A 63 7.93 -5.76 -1.48
CA LEU A 63 8.55 -6.91 -0.82
C LEU A 63 7.54 -8.02 -0.52
N VAL A 64 6.30 -7.68 -0.13
CA VAL A 64 5.24 -8.67 0.09
C VAL A 64 4.86 -9.38 -1.20
N LEU A 65 4.62 -8.63 -2.28
CA LEU A 65 4.23 -9.19 -3.58
C LEU A 65 5.35 -10.04 -4.20
N GLU A 66 6.59 -9.60 -4.11
CA GLU A 66 7.77 -10.35 -4.57
C GLU A 66 7.98 -11.64 -3.76
N SER A 67 7.77 -11.57 -2.45
CA SER A 67 7.83 -12.75 -1.59
C SER A 67 6.74 -13.76 -1.94
N ALA A 68 5.52 -13.29 -2.19
CA ALA A 68 4.41 -14.13 -2.64
C ALA A 68 4.72 -14.79 -4.01
N ALA A 69 5.28 -14.01 -4.95
CA ALA A 69 5.66 -14.50 -6.27
C ALA A 69 6.74 -15.60 -6.20
N LEU A 70 7.69 -15.52 -5.25
CA LEU A 70 8.69 -16.57 -5.02
C LEU A 70 8.05 -17.95 -4.73
N PHE A 71 6.87 -17.96 -4.11
CA PHE A 71 6.11 -19.16 -3.81
C PHE A 71 4.98 -19.45 -4.81
N GLY A 72 4.96 -18.76 -5.96
CA GLY A 72 3.95 -18.97 -7.00
C GLY A 72 2.55 -18.46 -6.64
N VAL A 73 2.43 -17.57 -5.64
CA VAL A 73 1.15 -16.95 -5.27
C VAL A 73 0.85 -15.79 -6.22
N ALA A 74 -0.37 -15.77 -6.78
CA ALA A 74 -0.80 -14.72 -7.68
C ALA A 74 -0.88 -13.35 -6.97
N PRO A 75 -0.53 -12.23 -7.63
CA PRO A 75 -0.58 -10.89 -7.04
C PRO A 75 -1.93 -10.54 -6.43
N ASP A 76 -3.03 -10.91 -7.09
CA ASP A 76 -4.40 -10.63 -6.60
C ASP A 76 -4.72 -11.31 -5.26
N ALA A 77 -4.09 -12.46 -4.98
CA ALA A 77 -4.23 -13.15 -3.70
C ALA A 77 -3.38 -12.50 -2.60
N ALA A 78 -2.28 -11.83 -2.96
CA ALA A 78 -1.33 -11.23 -2.02
C ALA A 78 -1.56 -9.72 -1.78
N VAL A 79 -2.24 -9.02 -2.69
CA VAL A 79 -2.37 -7.55 -2.65
C VAL A 79 -3.08 -7.04 -1.40
N THR A 80 -4.00 -7.83 -0.83
CA THR A 80 -4.64 -7.47 0.44
C THR A 80 -3.64 -7.46 1.60
N ALA A 81 -2.73 -8.44 1.66
CA ALA A 81 -1.67 -8.45 2.67
C ALA A 81 -0.68 -7.30 2.45
N ALA A 82 -0.33 -7.01 1.19
CA ALA A 82 0.53 -5.89 0.83
C ALA A 82 -0.05 -4.54 1.27
N ALA A 83 -1.33 -4.30 1.00
CA ALA A 83 -2.05 -3.11 1.44
C ALA A 83 -2.17 -3.02 2.97
N ALA A 84 -2.41 -4.15 3.66
CA ALA A 84 -2.47 -4.17 5.12
C ALA A 84 -1.13 -3.77 5.76
N VAL A 85 -0.01 -4.27 5.24
CA VAL A 85 1.33 -3.86 5.71
C VAL A 85 1.57 -2.37 5.46
N GLU A 86 1.12 -1.84 4.33
CA GLU A 86 1.23 -0.41 4.04
C GLU A 86 0.36 0.43 4.97
N CYS A 87 -0.84 -0.02 5.34
CA CYS A 87 -1.66 0.67 6.34
C CYS A 87 -0.94 0.79 7.68
N VAL A 88 -0.27 -0.28 8.13
CA VAL A 88 0.53 -0.25 9.37
C VAL A 88 1.72 0.71 9.24
N HIS A 89 2.36 0.74 8.07
CA HIS A 89 3.44 1.68 7.80
C HIS A 89 2.97 3.15 7.82
N CYS A 90 1.88 3.47 7.14
CA CYS A 90 1.33 4.82 7.09
C CYS A 90 0.87 5.26 8.49
N TYR A 91 0.25 4.36 9.25
CA TYR A 91 -0.09 4.60 10.66
C TYR A 91 1.15 4.98 11.49
N SER A 92 2.26 4.23 11.35
CA SER A 92 3.46 4.53 12.12
C SER A 92 4.01 5.91 11.80
N LEU A 93 4.06 6.28 10.51
CA LEU A 93 4.53 7.61 10.09
C LEU A 93 3.65 8.74 10.62
N VAL A 94 2.32 8.59 10.50
CA VAL A 94 1.37 9.60 11.00
C VAL A 94 1.57 9.83 12.51
N HIS A 95 1.86 8.77 13.26
CA HIS A 95 2.15 8.89 14.68
C HIS A 95 3.56 9.45 14.93
N ASP A 96 4.57 9.05 14.16
CA ASP A 96 5.96 9.56 14.24
C ASP A 96 6.05 11.06 13.96
N ASP A 97 5.16 11.61 13.13
CA ASP A 97 5.13 13.03 12.79
C ASP A 97 4.41 13.90 13.84
N LEU A 98 3.84 13.32 14.90
CA LEU A 98 3.17 14.10 15.96
C LEU A 98 4.21 14.85 16.81
N PRO A 99 3.92 16.08 17.29
CA PRO A 99 4.88 16.89 18.05
C PRO A 99 5.44 16.27 19.34
N ALA A 100 4.82 15.19 19.82
CA ALA A 100 5.19 14.49 21.04
C ALA A 100 6.13 13.29 20.79
N MET A 101 6.37 12.94 19.52
CA MET A 101 7.36 11.97 19.08
C MET A 101 8.57 12.73 18.54
#